data_AF-A0A7K9V6F7-F1
#
_entry.id   AF-A0A7K9V6F7-F1
#
_cell.length_a   1.000
_cell.length_b   1.000
_cell.length_c   1.000
_cell.angle_alpha   90.00
_cell.angle_beta   90.00
_cell.angle_gamma   90.00
#
_symmetry.space_group_name_H-M   'P 1'
#
loop_
_entity.id
_entity.type
_entity.pdbx_description
1 polymer ?
#
loop_
_entity_poly.entity_id
_entity_poly.type
_entity_poly.pdbx_seq_one_letter_code
_entity_poly.pdbx_strand_id
1 'polypeptide(L)'
;AEPSVHSLAEVLFCQPDMPSLGLALAFDAEQLFWFNFPSSHWQPRLPDLPAWPEATEPPSELLHDTTLCQELLRVLTAIATGPLPMPEAKGIPVADVFPMQPLELGRPNTLVCMVGNVFPPAVTVGWQRDGVPVTEGVTHTTYTPTDDLGFVRFSYLAMTPRAGEVYTCAVTRERDNTSVLAYWVPQNPVASDVLATALCGAAMALGILLALLGLALLLVARRSHHGTWGLCWGTRGQGRVPPPH
;
A
#
# COMPACT_ATOMS: atom_id res chain seq x y z
N ALA A 1 31.21 0.70 14.20
CA ALA A 1 29.76 0.45 14.16
C ALA A 1 29.55 -0.93 14.74
N GLU A 2 28.72 -1.08 15.78
CA GLU A 2 28.29 -2.40 16.22
C GLU A 2 27.46 -3.05 15.11
N PRO A 3 27.61 -4.36 14.85
CA PRO A 3 26.79 -5.03 13.85
C PRO A 3 25.31 -4.96 14.26
N SER A 4 24.42 -4.77 13.29
CA SER A 4 22.99 -4.93 13.50
C SER A 4 22.73 -6.36 13.97
N VAL A 5 22.10 -6.49 15.13
CA VAL A 5 21.63 -7.78 15.63
C VAL A 5 20.36 -8.11 14.86
N HIS A 6 20.38 -9.24 14.15
CA HIS A 6 19.23 -9.77 13.44
C HIS A 6 18.68 -10.98 14.19
N SER A 7 17.36 -11.15 14.18
CA SER A 7 16.70 -12.31 14.79
C SER A 7 16.20 -13.27 13.71
N LEU A 8 16.51 -14.56 13.87
CA LEU A 8 15.89 -15.64 13.10
C LEU A 8 15.09 -16.48 14.08
N ALA A 9 13.77 -16.54 13.89
CA ALA A 9 12.85 -17.22 14.80
C ALA A 9 12.06 -18.30 14.04
N GLU A 10 12.20 -19.54 14.49
CA GLU A 10 11.34 -20.66 14.11
C GLU A 10 10.33 -20.89 15.22
N VAL A 11 9.04 -20.71 14.92
CA VAL A 11 7.98 -20.74 15.94
C VAL A 11 6.92 -21.74 15.55
N LEU A 12 6.86 -22.84 16.31
CA LEU A 12 5.78 -23.81 16.33
C LEU A 12 4.77 -23.41 17.40
N PHE A 13 3.49 -23.35 17.04
CA PHE A 13 2.40 -23.20 18.00
C PHE A 13 1.33 -24.28 17.79
N CYS A 14 0.66 -24.65 18.88
CA CYS A 14 -0.53 -25.49 18.86
C CYS A 14 -1.59 -24.90 19.79
N GLN A 15 -2.85 -25.03 19.41
CA GLN A 15 -3.99 -24.43 20.12
C GLN A 15 -5.27 -25.25 19.87
N PRO A 16 -6.34 -25.06 20.67
CA PRO A 16 -7.61 -25.72 20.43
C PRO A 16 -8.41 -25.13 19.25
N ASP A 17 -8.19 -23.86 18.90
CA ASP A 17 -8.88 -23.18 17.79
C ASP A 17 -8.24 -23.47 16.43
N MET A 18 -8.83 -22.98 15.34
CA MET A 18 -8.24 -23.12 14.00
C MET A 18 -7.36 -21.92 13.62
N PRO A 19 -6.17 -22.14 13.02
CA PRO A 19 -5.53 -23.44 12.82
C PRO A 19 -5.02 -24.03 14.14
N SER A 20 -5.23 -25.34 14.35
CA SER A 20 -4.84 -26.00 15.61
C SER A 20 -3.32 -26.19 15.77
N LEU A 21 -2.58 -25.98 14.69
CA LEU A 21 -1.14 -26.11 14.59
C LEU A 21 -0.62 -25.16 13.52
N GLY A 22 0.51 -24.51 13.76
CA GLY A 22 1.18 -23.68 12.77
C GLY A 22 2.68 -23.60 13.06
N LEU A 23 3.47 -23.51 12.01
CA LEU A 23 4.92 -23.36 12.08
C LEU A 23 5.34 -22.30 11.05
N ALA A 24 6.12 -21.33 11.50
CA ALA A 24 6.64 -20.26 10.67
C ALA A 24 8.10 -19.96 11.01
N LEU A 25 8.87 -19.63 9.97
CA LEU A 25 10.21 -19.09 10.07
C LEU A 25 10.17 -17.60 9.73
N ALA A 26 10.65 -16.75 10.63
CA ALA A 26 10.69 -15.31 10.47
C ALA A 26 12.11 -14.76 10.66
N PHE A 27 12.46 -13.75 9.88
CA PHE A 27 13.70 -12.97 10.00
C PHE A 27 13.34 -11.52 10.30
N ASP A 28 13.79 -10.97 11.42
CA ASP A 28 13.43 -9.63 11.90
C ASP A 28 11.91 -9.36 11.88
N ALA A 29 11.12 -10.35 12.34
CA ALA A 29 9.65 -10.36 12.32
C ALA A 29 8.99 -10.33 10.92
N GLU A 30 9.75 -10.53 9.84
CA GLU A 30 9.23 -10.80 8.50
C GLU A 30 9.17 -12.30 8.23
N GLN A 31 8.00 -12.82 7.86
CA GLN A 31 7.87 -14.24 7.54
C GLN A 31 8.64 -14.58 6.27
N LEU A 32 9.57 -15.53 6.38
CA LEU A 32 10.26 -16.12 5.24
C LEU A 32 9.52 -17.36 4.74
N PHE A 33 9.12 -18.23 5.67
CA PHE A 33 8.48 -19.51 5.35
C PHE A 33 7.38 -19.85 6.34
N TRP A 34 6.44 -20.67 5.89
CA TRP A 34 5.47 -21.34 6.76
C TRP A 34 5.35 -22.81 6.36
N PHE A 35 5.05 -23.68 7.31
CA PHE A 35 4.95 -25.11 7.05
C PHE A 35 3.51 -25.51 6.72
N ASN A 36 3.31 -26.17 5.59
CA ASN A 36 2.03 -26.77 5.22
C ASN A 36 1.98 -28.22 5.72
N PHE A 37 1.36 -28.43 6.88
CA PHE A 37 1.25 -29.76 7.51
C PHE A 37 0.57 -30.81 6.62
N PRO A 38 -0.61 -30.55 5.99
CA PRO A 38 -1.23 -31.50 5.07
C PRO A 38 -0.32 -31.98 3.93
N SER A 39 0.51 -31.10 3.36
CA SER A 39 1.43 -31.47 2.28
C SER A 39 2.84 -31.83 2.75
N SER A 40 3.13 -31.74 4.05
CA SER A 40 4.45 -31.94 4.66
C SER A 40 5.58 -31.20 3.94
N HIS A 41 5.38 -29.91 3.66
CA HIS A 41 6.31 -29.12 2.85
C HIS A 41 6.34 -27.65 3.32
N TRP A 42 7.52 -27.03 3.32
CA TRP A 42 7.62 -25.58 3.55
C TRP A 42 7.13 -24.80 2.36
N GLN A 43 6.50 -23.67 2.64
CA GLN A 43 5.98 -22.77 1.64
C GLN A 43 6.71 -21.43 1.81
N PRO A 44 7.40 -20.96 0.76
CA PRO A 44 8.06 -19.67 0.81
C PRO A 44 7.02 -18.55 0.80
N ARG A 45 7.30 -17.47 1.53
CA ARG A 45 6.46 -16.26 1.53
C ARG A 45 6.55 -15.50 0.21
N LEU A 46 7.72 -15.52 -0.43
CA LEU A 46 8.00 -14.82 -1.67
C LEU A 46 8.50 -15.80 -2.75
N PRO A 47 8.21 -15.57 -4.03
CA PRO A 47 8.52 -16.51 -5.11
C PRO A 47 10.02 -16.64 -5.43
N ASP A 48 10.85 -15.71 -4.98
CA ASP A 48 12.30 -15.67 -5.16
C ASP A 48 13.07 -16.40 -4.05
N LEU A 49 12.40 -16.75 -2.95
CA LEU A 49 12.98 -17.60 -1.90
C LEU A 49 13.13 -19.06 -2.38
N PRO A 50 14.13 -19.80 -1.88
CA PRO A 50 14.29 -21.22 -2.21
C PRO A 50 13.07 -22.02 -1.75
N ALA A 51 12.86 -23.21 -2.30
CA ALA A 51 11.72 -24.05 -1.92
C ALA A 51 11.82 -24.60 -0.48
N TRP A 52 13.03 -24.65 0.07
CA TRP A 52 13.33 -25.20 1.39
C TRP A 52 14.41 -24.35 2.10
N PRO A 53 14.26 -24.03 3.39
CA PRO A 53 15.32 -23.41 4.18
C PRO A 53 16.32 -24.49 4.64
N GLU A 54 17.49 -24.59 4.00
CA GLU A 54 18.50 -25.63 4.32
C GLU A 54 18.93 -25.69 5.79
N ALA A 55 18.75 -24.59 6.55
CA ALA A 55 19.11 -24.47 7.95
C ALA A 55 18.01 -24.93 8.94
N THR A 56 16.81 -25.32 8.48
CA THR A 56 15.72 -25.80 9.35
C THR A 56 15.64 -27.33 9.41
N GLU A 57 15.00 -27.84 10.44
CA GLU A 57 14.78 -29.28 10.64
C GLU A 57 14.02 -29.92 9.47
N PRO A 58 14.38 -31.15 9.05
CA PRO A 58 13.66 -31.85 7.99
C PRO A 58 12.23 -32.19 8.42
N PRO A 59 11.28 -32.36 7.47
CA PRO A 59 9.87 -32.61 7.82
C PRO A 59 9.63 -33.83 8.71
N SER A 60 10.53 -34.81 8.64
CA SER A 60 10.49 -36.02 9.45
C SER A 60 10.73 -35.77 10.94
N GLU A 61 11.49 -34.73 11.29
CA GLU A 61 11.82 -34.39 12.67
C GLU A 61 10.74 -33.51 13.31
N LEU A 62 10.06 -32.67 12.52
CA LEU A 62 8.93 -31.83 12.97
C LEU A 62 7.76 -32.63 13.58
N LEU A 63 7.60 -33.91 13.25
CA LEU A 63 6.54 -34.74 13.85
C LEU A 63 6.72 -34.90 15.37
N HIS A 64 7.95 -34.89 15.86
CA HIS A 64 8.21 -35.00 17.29
C HIS A 64 7.77 -33.75 18.02
N ASP A 65 8.14 -32.57 17.51
CA ASP A 65 7.82 -31.28 18.10
C ASP A 65 6.33 -30.98 18.08
N THR A 66 5.63 -31.35 17.00
CA THR A 66 4.17 -31.21 16.93
C THR A 66 3.46 -32.09 17.95
N THR A 67 3.92 -33.33 18.15
CA THR A 67 3.39 -34.23 19.18
C THR A 67 3.65 -33.68 20.57
N LEU A 68 4.88 -33.23 20.83
CA LEU A 68 5.28 -32.63 22.10
C LEU A 68 4.44 -31.38 22.41
N CYS A 69 4.22 -30.51 21.43
CA CYS A 69 3.39 -29.31 21.59
C CYS A 69 1.97 -29.70 22.02
N GLN A 70 1.34 -30.66 21.32
CA GLN A 70 -0.03 -31.08 21.61
C GLN A 70 -0.16 -31.73 23.00
N GLU A 71 0.80 -32.56 23.41
CA GLU A 71 0.81 -33.14 24.75
C GLU A 71 1.01 -32.07 25.83
N LEU A 72 1.93 -31.13 25.60
CA LEU A 72 2.16 -30.02 26.52
C LEU A 72 0.89 -29.14 26.64
N LEU A 73 0.22 -28.84 25.53
CA LEU A 73 -1.04 -28.10 25.53
C LEU A 73 -2.10 -28.81 26.38
N ARG A 74 -2.25 -30.13 26.26
CA ARG A 74 -3.20 -30.92 27.09
C ARG A 74 -2.87 -30.82 28.57
N VAL A 75 -1.62 -31.06 28.94
CA VAL A 75 -1.16 -31.03 30.35
C VAL A 75 -1.30 -29.63 30.94
N LEU A 76 -0.82 -28.60 30.25
CA LEU A 76 -0.89 -27.22 30.72
C LEU A 76 -2.34 -26.72 30.81
N THR A 77 -3.21 -27.11 29.87
CA THR A 77 -4.64 -26.76 29.94
C THR A 77 -5.30 -27.40 31.16
N ALA A 78 -5.00 -28.66 31.47
CA ALA A 78 -5.54 -29.33 32.66
C ALA A 78 -5.09 -28.65 33.95
N ILE A 79 -3.83 -28.18 34.02
CA ILE A 79 -3.31 -27.41 35.15
C ILE A 79 -4.01 -26.05 35.23
N ALA A 80 -4.11 -25.32 34.12
CA ALA A 80 -4.67 -23.98 34.05
C ALA A 80 -6.18 -23.90 34.30
N THR A 81 -6.92 -24.99 34.05
CA THR A 81 -8.39 -25.08 34.24
C THR A 81 -8.80 -25.83 35.52
N GLY A 82 -7.82 -26.21 36.35
CA GLY A 82 -8.03 -26.92 37.60
C GLY A 82 -8.65 -26.06 38.72
N PRO A 83 -8.44 -26.40 40.00
CA PRO A 83 -9.10 -25.75 41.15
C PRO A 83 -8.86 -24.23 41.26
N LEU A 84 -7.77 -23.72 40.69
CA LEU A 84 -7.42 -22.31 40.62
C LEU A 84 -7.26 -21.91 39.15
N PRO A 85 -8.35 -21.50 38.48
CA PRO A 85 -8.33 -21.24 37.05
C PRO A 85 -7.48 -20.00 36.73
N MET A 86 -6.57 -20.15 35.78
CA MET A 86 -5.76 -19.05 35.26
C MET A 86 -6.43 -18.47 34.00
N PRO A 87 -6.57 -17.14 33.88
CA PRO A 87 -7.10 -16.54 32.67
C PRO A 87 -6.12 -16.77 31.52
N GLU A 88 -6.64 -17.16 30.37
CA GLU A 88 -5.85 -17.23 29.15
C GLU A 88 -5.45 -15.82 28.69
N ALA A 89 -4.20 -15.68 28.24
CA ALA A 89 -3.74 -14.44 27.63
C ALA A 89 -4.52 -14.16 26.33
N LYS A 90 -4.91 -12.90 26.14
CA LYS A 90 -5.68 -12.46 24.97
C LYS A 90 -5.17 -11.11 24.49
N GLY A 91 -4.78 -11.07 23.22
CA GLY A 91 -4.49 -9.84 22.49
C GLY A 91 -5.77 -9.17 21.98
N ILE A 92 -5.74 -7.85 21.88
CA ILE A 92 -6.78 -7.09 21.18
C ILE A 92 -6.22 -6.78 19.79
N PRO A 93 -6.72 -7.41 18.72
CA PRO A 93 -6.18 -7.20 17.38
C PRO A 93 -6.26 -5.72 16.99
N VAL A 94 -5.18 -5.21 16.42
CA VAL A 94 -5.12 -3.86 15.87
C VAL A 94 -4.98 -4.01 14.36
N ALA A 95 -5.85 -3.34 13.61
CA ALA A 95 -5.91 -3.45 12.16
C ALA A 95 -5.65 -2.10 11.50
N ASP A 96 -4.70 -2.08 10.56
CA ASP A 96 -4.37 -0.92 9.74
C ASP A 96 -4.58 -1.26 8.26
N VAL A 97 -5.22 -0.34 7.52
CA VAL A 97 -5.55 -0.53 6.10
C VAL A 97 -4.88 0.53 5.26
N PHE A 98 -4.12 0.09 4.25
CA PHE A 98 -3.38 0.97 3.35
C PHE A 98 -3.22 0.37 1.95
N PRO A 99 -3.07 1.19 0.89
CA PRO A 99 -2.83 0.69 -0.45
C PRO A 99 -1.37 0.28 -0.65
N MET A 100 -1.13 -0.75 -1.46
CA MET A 100 0.21 -1.26 -1.76
C MET A 100 0.97 -0.34 -2.74
N GLN A 101 0.25 0.33 -3.65
CA GLN A 101 0.82 1.34 -4.55
C GLN A 101 0.21 2.72 -4.28
N PRO A 102 0.87 3.82 -4.69
CA PRO A 102 0.27 5.15 -4.68
C PRO A 102 -1.11 5.16 -5.33
N LEU A 103 -2.03 5.93 -4.74
CA LEU A 103 -3.43 5.92 -5.15
C LEU A 103 -3.63 6.59 -6.52
N GLU A 104 -4.07 5.83 -7.51
CA GLU A 104 -4.57 6.34 -8.79
C GLU A 104 -6.01 5.86 -8.99
N LEU A 105 -6.96 6.78 -9.12
CA LEU A 105 -8.37 6.43 -9.32
C LEU A 105 -8.57 5.72 -10.67
N GLY A 106 -9.35 4.64 -10.66
CA GLY A 106 -9.64 3.86 -11.86
C GLY A 106 -8.52 2.94 -12.36
N ARG A 107 -7.38 2.87 -11.65
CA ARG A 107 -6.31 1.89 -11.94
C ARG A 107 -6.26 0.77 -10.89
N PRO A 108 -5.92 -0.48 -11.28
CA PRO A 108 -5.78 -1.58 -10.33
C PRO A 108 -4.77 -1.28 -9.22
N ASN A 109 -5.12 -1.64 -7.99
CA ASN A 109 -4.27 -1.54 -6.80
C ASN A 109 -4.65 -2.71 -5.85
N THR A 110 -3.90 -2.88 -4.77
CA THR A 110 -4.20 -3.87 -3.73
C THR A 110 -4.25 -3.16 -2.38
N LEU A 111 -5.36 -3.31 -1.65
CA LEU A 111 -5.40 -2.92 -0.24
C LEU A 111 -4.77 -4.01 0.62
N VAL A 112 -4.00 -3.58 1.60
CA VAL A 112 -3.40 -4.41 2.63
C VAL A 112 -4.12 -4.10 3.93
N CYS A 113 -4.58 -5.13 4.63
CA CYS A 113 -4.97 -5.06 6.04
C CYS A 113 -3.91 -5.78 6.86
N MET A 114 -3.11 -5.01 7.60
CA MET A 114 -2.15 -5.53 8.57
C MET A 114 -2.85 -5.68 9.91
N VAL A 115 -2.83 -6.88 10.47
CA VAL A 115 -3.47 -7.19 11.75
C VAL A 115 -2.40 -7.58 12.75
N GLY A 116 -2.10 -6.72 13.72
CA GLY A 116 -1.15 -6.95 14.79
C GLY A 116 -1.81 -7.29 16.13
N ASN A 117 -0.99 -7.56 17.14
CA ASN A 117 -1.42 -7.92 18.51
C ASN A 117 -2.42 -9.10 18.53
N VAL A 118 -2.20 -10.09 17.65
CA VAL A 118 -3.05 -11.27 17.56
C VAL A 118 -2.54 -12.32 18.56
N PHE A 119 -3.35 -12.61 19.57
CA PHE A 119 -3.13 -13.74 20.47
C PHE A 119 -4.45 -14.20 21.10
N PRO A 120 -4.78 -15.50 21.09
CA PRO A 120 -4.13 -16.56 20.31
C PRO A 120 -4.28 -16.34 18.78
N PRO A 121 -3.52 -17.05 17.92
CA PRO A 121 -3.59 -16.93 16.45
C PRO A 121 -4.89 -17.55 15.88
N ALA A 122 -6.04 -16.98 16.23
CA ALA A 122 -7.38 -17.44 15.87
C ALA A 122 -8.30 -16.24 15.56
N VAL A 123 -8.06 -15.61 14.41
CA VAL A 123 -8.88 -14.49 13.89
C VAL A 123 -9.37 -14.77 12.47
N THR A 124 -10.59 -14.32 12.18
CA THR A 124 -11.15 -14.26 10.83
C THR A 124 -11.06 -12.83 10.32
N VAL A 125 -10.50 -12.64 9.12
CA VAL A 125 -10.41 -11.34 8.46
C VAL A 125 -11.38 -11.32 7.28
N GLY A 126 -12.30 -10.36 7.26
CA GLY A 126 -13.26 -10.16 6.18
C GLY A 126 -13.15 -8.77 5.58
N TRP A 127 -13.46 -8.65 4.28
CA TRP A 127 -13.50 -7.37 3.58
C TRP A 127 -14.93 -6.97 3.25
N GLN A 128 -15.19 -5.66 3.29
CA GLN A 128 -16.42 -5.06 2.79
C GLN A 128 -16.11 -3.87 1.91
N ARG A 129 -16.93 -3.67 0.87
CA ARG A 129 -16.98 -2.46 0.05
C ARG A 129 -18.36 -1.85 0.19
N ASP A 130 -18.43 -0.61 0.68
CA ASP A 130 -19.67 0.11 0.95
C ASP A 130 -20.66 -0.69 1.83
N GLY A 131 -20.12 -1.40 2.83
CA GLY A 131 -20.87 -2.27 3.74
C GLY A 131 -21.25 -3.64 3.16
N VAL A 132 -20.94 -3.92 1.90
CA VAL A 132 -21.22 -5.22 1.26
C VAL A 132 -19.98 -6.12 1.34
N PRO A 133 -20.09 -7.36 1.84
CA PRO A 133 -18.97 -8.30 1.88
C PRO A 133 -18.34 -8.56 0.51
N VAL A 134 -17.01 -8.61 0.46
CA VAL A 134 -16.23 -8.92 -0.75
C VAL A 134 -15.30 -10.08 -0.46
N THR A 135 -15.32 -11.09 -1.34
CA THR A 135 -14.44 -12.27 -1.27
C THR A 135 -13.57 -12.42 -2.52
N GLU A 136 -13.97 -11.83 -3.65
CA GLU A 136 -13.20 -11.85 -4.88
C GLU A 136 -11.90 -11.05 -4.73
N GLY A 137 -10.78 -11.64 -5.15
CA GLY A 137 -9.47 -11.00 -5.05
C GLY A 137 -8.93 -10.89 -3.62
N VAL A 138 -9.57 -11.54 -2.64
CA VAL A 138 -9.11 -11.59 -1.24
C VAL A 138 -8.12 -12.73 -1.05
N THR A 139 -6.98 -12.43 -0.43
CA THR A 139 -6.03 -13.44 0.06
C THR A 139 -5.60 -13.12 1.49
N HIS A 140 -5.15 -14.15 2.21
CA HIS A 140 -4.67 -14.03 3.59
C HIS A 140 -3.33 -14.73 3.74
N THR A 141 -2.45 -14.17 4.57
CA THR A 141 -1.25 -14.89 5.00
C THR A 141 -1.57 -15.84 6.15
N THR A 142 -0.63 -16.73 6.43
CA THR A 142 -0.54 -17.41 7.73
C THR A 142 -0.09 -16.40 8.80
N TYR A 143 -0.03 -16.86 10.05
CA TYR A 143 0.41 -16.05 11.17
C TYR A 143 1.95 -15.93 11.16
N THR A 144 2.42 -14.70 11.27
CA THR A 144 3.85 -14.37 11.42
C THR A 144 4.12 -14.13 12.90
N PRO A 145 5.04 -14.87 13.53
CA PRO A 145 5.38 -14.65 14.93
C PRO A 145 6.12 -13.32 15.10
N THR A 146 5.92 -12.68 16.25
CA THR A 146 6.65 -11.48 16.67
C THR A 146 7.47 -11.77 17.93
N ASP A 147 8.47 -10.92 18.21
CA ASP A 147 9.41 -11.10 19.34
C ASP A 147 8.72 -11.09 20.72
N ASP A 148 7.52 -10.50 20.82
CA ASP A 148 6.69 -10.42 22.03
C ASP A 148 5.73 -11.62 22.21
N LEU A 149 5.98 -12.73 21.50
CA LEU A 149 5.14 -13.94 21.48
C LEU A 149 3.72 -13.72 20.91
N GLY A 150 3.49 -12.56 20.30
CA GLY A 150 2.29 -12.27 19.52
C GLY A 150 2.38 -12.80 18.09
N PHE A 151 1.34 -12.49 17.33
CA PHE A 151 1.31 -12.76 15.90
C PHE A 151 0.82 -11.54 15.12
N VAL A 152 1.32 -11.43 13.89
CA VAL A 152 0.80 -10.55 12.85
C VAL A 152 0.18 -11.41 11.75
N ARG A 153 -0.89 -10.91 11.13
CA ARG A 153 -1.50 -11.53 9.94
C ARG A 153 -1.83 -10.45 8.93
N PHE A 154 -1.59 -10.73 7.65
CA PHE A 154 -1.94 -9.83 6.56
C PHE A 154 -3.11 -10.39 5.75
N SER A 155 -3.96 -9.49 5.27
CA SER A 155 -4.94 -9.77 4.24
C SER A 155 -4.81 -8.77 3.10
N TYR A 156 -5.01 -9.25 1.88
CA TYR A 156 -4.91 -8.46 0.67
C TYR A 156 -6.26 -8.47 -0.05
N LEU A 157 -6.65 -7.32 -0.62
CA LEU A 157 -7.82 -7.19 -1.47
C LEU A 157 -7.41 -6.51 -2.78
N ALA A 158 -7.45 -7.24 -3.88
CA ALA A 158 -7.30 -6.67 -5.21
C ALA A 158 -8.52 -5.79 -5.54
N MET A 159 -8.30 -4.54 -5.94
CA MET A 159 -9.37 -3.57 -6.19
C MET A 159 -8.98 -2.52 -7.25
N THR A 160 -9.96 -1.78 -7.74
CA THR A 160 -9.77 -0.61 -8.60
C THR A 160 -10.49 0.56 -7.95
N PRO A 161 -9.79 1.48 -7.27
CA PRO A 161 -10.41 2.43 -6.36
C PRO A 161 -11.17 3.51 -7.13
N ARG A 162 -12.38 3.82 -6.65
CA ARG A 162 -13.19 4.94 -7.16
C ARG A 162 -13.47 5.95 -6.06
N ALA A 163 -13.62 7.21 -6.45
CA ALA A 163 -13.93 8.27 -5.51
C ALA A 163 -15.24 7.97 -4.75
N GLY A 164 -15.21 8.09 -3.43
CA GLY A 164 -16.36 7.89 -2.56
C GLY A 164 -16.61 6.45 -2.09
N GLU A 165 -15.88 5.46 -2.59
CA GLU A 165 -15.96 4.09 -2.08
C GLU A 165 -15.34 3.99 -0.67
N VAL A 166 -15.97 3.20 0.20
CA VAL A 166 -15.47 2.90 1.55
C VAL A 166 -15.13 1.42 1.64
N TYR A 167 -13.88 1.12 1.94
CA TYR A 167 -13.41 -0.23 2.21
C TYR A 167 -13.30 -0.46 3.70
N THR A 168 -13.71 -1.64 4.16
CA THR A 168 -13.60 -2.04 5.57
C THR A 168 -12.89 -3.38 5.67
N CYS A 169 -11.86 -3.45 6.51
CA CYS A 169 -11.28 -4.70 7.00
C CYS A 169 -11.89 -5.00 8.38
N ALA A 170 -12.62 -6.11 8.48
CA ALA A 170 -13.25 -6.58 9.70
C ALA A 170 -12.46 -7.77 10.26
N VAL A 171 -11.88 -7.61 11.43
CA VAL A 171 -11.10 -8.64 12.11
C VAL A 171 -11.90 -9.16 13.29
N THR A 172 -12.29 -10.43 13.28
CA THR A 172 -13.12 -11.05 14.31
C THR A 172 -12.33 -12.12 15.04
N ARG A 173 -12.27 -12.04 16.37
CA ARG A 173 -11.72 -13.11 17.21
C ARG A 173 -12.73 -14.25 17.32
N GLU A 174 -12.29 -15.48 17.07
CA GLU A 174 -13.20 -16.63 16.96
C GLU A 174 -13.88 -17.01 18.28
N ARG A 175 -13.18 -16.92 19.41
CA ARG A 175 -13.73 -17.38 20.70
C ARG A 175 -14.80 -16.49 21.31
N ASP A 176 -14.73 -15.17 21.09
CA ASP A 176 -15.61 -14.19 21.73
C ASP A 176 -16.41 -13.35 20.74
N ASN A 177 -16.29 -13.61 19.43
CA ASN A 177 -16.93 -12.87 18.35
C ASN A 177 -16.76 -11.34 18.46
N THR A 178 -15.68 -10.89 19.08
CA THR A 178 -15.38 -9.46 19.13
C THR A 178 -14.70 -9.06 17.84
N SER A 179 -15.23 -8.03 17.18
CA SER A 179 -14.71 -7.53 15.92
C SER A 179 -14.07 -6.14 16.06
N VAL A 180 -12.96 -5.95 15.38
CA VAL A 180 -12.33 -4.64 15.15
C VAL A 180 -12.48 -4.28 13.68
N LEU A 181 -12.89 -3.04 13.41
CA LEU A 181 -13.11 -2.54 12.06
C LEU A 181 -12.08 -1.47 11.74
N ALA A 182 -11.38 -1.65 10.62
CA ALA A 182 -10.48 -0.66 10.06
C ALA A 182 -11.01 -0.20 8.71
N TYR A 183 -11.10 1.11 8.53
CA TYR A 183 -11.69 1.72 7.34
C TYR A 183 -10.62 2.34 6.46
N TRP A 184 -10.83 2.28 5.16
CA TRP A 184 -10.03 2.99 4.18
C TRP A 184 -10.91 3.64 3.12
N VAL A 185 -10.59 4.88 2.78
CA VAL A 185 -11.26 5.66 1.74
C VAL A 185 -10.18 6.24 0.82
N PRO A 186 -10.39 6.25 -0.51
CA PRO A 186 -9.49 6.91 -1.43
C PRO A 186 -9.36 8.41 -1.12
N GLN A 187 -8.18 8.83 -0.67
CA GLN A 187 -7.86 10.24 -0.39
C GLN A 187 -6.58 10.65 -1.10
N ASN A 188 -6.54 11.90 -1.58
CA ASN A 188 -5.39 12.50 -2.24
C ASN A 188 -4.81 11.64 -3.39
N PRO A 189 -5.63 11.30 -4.41
CA PRO A 189 -5.13 10.50 -5.54
C PRO A 189 -4.05 11.26 -6.32
N VAL A 190 -3.04 10.53 -6.78
CA VAL A 190 -2.03 11.04 -7.71
C VAL A 190 -2.75 11.45 -8.99
N ALA A 191 -2.43 12.65 -9.48
CA ALA A 191 -2.97 13.14 -10.73
C ALA A 191 -2.54 12.22 -11.87
N SER A 192 -3.48 11.83 -12.73
CA SER A 192 -3.17 10.98 -13.87
C SER A 192 -2.16 11.65 -14.80
N ASP A 193 -1.12 10.91 -15.22
CA ASP A 193 -0.12 11.38 -16.20
C ASP A 193 -0.76 11.89 -17.49
N VAL A 194 -1.89 11.31 -17.90
CA VAL A 194 -2.64 11.74 -19.09
C VAL A 194 -3.19 13.14 -18.91
N LEU A 195 -3.73 13.45 -17.73
CA LEU A 195 -4.24 14.79 -17.44
C LEU A 195 -3.10 15.80 -17.35
N ALA A 196 -1.99 15.43 -16.70
CA ALA A 196 -0.82 16.29 -16.58
C ALA A 196 -0.21 16.62 -17.95
N THR A 197 -0.03 15.61 -18.81
CA THR A 197 0.50 15.76 -20.17
C THR A 197 -0.45 16.55 -21.06
N ALA A 198 -1.76 16.32 -20.97
CA ALA A 198 -2.76 17.09 -21.71
C ALA A 198 -2.76 18.58 -21.31
N LEU A 199 -2.71 18.88 -20.01
CA LEU A 199 -2.63 20.25 -19.50
C LEU A 199 -1.33 20.95 -19.95
N CYS A 200 -0.20 20.25 -19.87
CA CYS A 200 1.09 20.77 -20.33
C CYS A 200 1.08 21.05 -21.84
N GLY A 201 0.56 20.10 -22.64
CA GLY A 201 0.41 20.26 -24.09
C GLY A 201 -0.50 21.44 -24.46
N ALA A 202 -1.62 21.61 -23.76
CA ALA A 202 -2.53 22.73 -23.96
C ALA A 202 -1.88 24.08 -23.63
N ALA A 203 -1.14 24.14 -22.52
CA ALA A 203 -0.40 25.35 -22.11
C ALA A 203 0.68 25.73 -23.14
N MET A 204 1.43 24.73 -23.64
CA MET A 204 2.46 24.94 -24.67
C MET A 204 1.85 25.44 -25.98
N ALA A 205 0.75 24.85 -26.44
CA ALA A 205 0.04 25.29 -27.65
C ALA A 205 -0.47 26.73 -27.53
N LEU A 206 -1.04 27.09 -26.37
CA LEU A 206 -1.47 28.46 -26.08
C LEU A 206 -0.29 29.44 -26.07
N GLY A 207 0.84 29.05 -25.48
CA GLY A 207 2.06 29.85 -25.48
C GLY A 207 2.58 30.13 -26.89
N ILE A 208 2.59 29.12 -27.77
CA ILE A 208 2.99 29.27 -29.17
C ILE A 208 2.05 30.22 -29.92
N LEU A 209 0.73 30.08 -29.75
CA LEU A 209 -0.26 30.96 -30.37
C LEU A 209 -0.08 32.42 -29.96
N LEU A 210 0.13 32.67 -28.67
CA LEU A 210 0.38 34.02 -28.14
C LEU A 210 1.70 34.61 -28.66
N ALA A 211 2.76 33.81 -28.77
CA ALA A 211 4.04 34.24 -29.33
C ALA A 211 3.92 34.62 -30.82
N LEU A 212 3.19 33.83 -31.61
CA LEU A 212 2.95 34.12 -33.03
C LEU A 212 2.11 35.40 -33.21
N LEU A 213 1.07 35.59 -32.39
CA LEU A 213 0.27 36.82 -32.36
C LEU A 213 1.11 38.05 -32.00
N GLY A 214 1.95 37.94 -30.96
CA GLY A 214 2.88 39.00 -30.57
C GLY A 214 3.87 39.36 -31.68
N LEU A 215 4.43 38.36 -32.36
CA LEU A 215 5.32 38.56 -33.50
C LEU A 215 4.59 39.27 -34.65
N ALA A 216 3.37 38.86 -34.99
CA ALA A 216 2.58 39.49 -36.03
C ALA A 216 2.28 40.96 -35.72
N LEU A 217 1.87 41.27 -34.49
CA LEU A 217 1.63 42.65 -34.04
C LEU A 217 2.89 43.51 -34.11
N LEU A 218 4.05 42.98 -33.71
CA LEU A 218 5.34 43.68 -33.82
C LEU A 218 5.72 43.97 -35.28
N LEU A 219 5.49 43.03 -36.19
CA LEU A 219 5.75 43.22 -37.62
C LEU A 219 4.83 44.27 -38.23
N VAL A 220 3.55 44.29 -37.83
CA VAL A 220 2.59 45.33 -38.25
C VAL A 220 3.03 46.70 -37.72
N ALA A 221 3.39 46.81 -36.44
CA ALA A 221 3.86 48.05 -35.84
C ALA A 221 5.14 48.59 -36.50
N ARG A 222 6.10 47.72 -36.83
CA ARG A 222 7.31 48.10 -37.57
C ARG A 222 7.01 48.57 -39.00
N ARG A 223 6.07 47.92 -39.70
CA ARG A 223 5.62 48.35 -41.03
C ARG A 223 4.92 49.72 -40.98
N SER A 224 4.12 49.99 -39.94
CA SER A 224 3.51 51.33 -39.78
C SER A 224 4.55 52.43 -39.52
N HIS A 225 5.66 52.13 -38.83
CA HIS A 225 6.69 53.11 -38.53
C HIS A 225 7.61 53.45 -39.73
N HIS A 226 7.74 52.54 -40.71
CA HIS A 226 8.42 52.83 -41.98
C HIS A 226 7.53 53.53 -43.02
N GLY A 227 6.20 53.57 -42.81
CA GLY A 227 5.25 54.26 -43.70
C GLY A 227 5.15 55.78 -43.53
N THR A 228 5.77 56.36 -42.49
CA THR A 228 5.61 57.79 -42.12
C THR A 228 6.84 58.67 -42.38
N TRP A 229 7.90 58.16 -43.02
CA TRP A 229 9.10 58.96 -43.37
C TRP A 229 9.20 59.35 -44.86
N GLY A 230 8.14 59.17 -45.64
CA GLY A 230 8.15 59.42 -47.10
C GLY A 230 7.45 60.71 -47.59
N LEU A 231 6.77 61.48 -46.74
CA LEU A 231 5.93 62.61 -47.17
C LEU A 231 6.09 63.82 -46.24
N CYS A 232 7.28 64.44 -46.24
CA CYS A 232 7.46 65.81 -45.76
C CYS A 232 8.66 66.47 -46.46
N TRP A 233 8.53 66.79 -47.76
CA TRP A 233 9.19 67.95 -48.33
C TRP A 233 8.08 68.93 -48.73
N GLY A 234 7.84 69.88 -47.82
CA GLY A 234 6.86 70.94 -47.97
C GLY A 234 7.29 71.94 -49.04
N THR A 235 6.38 72.22 -49.96
CA THR A 235 6.37 73.42 -50.79
C THR A 235 5.75 74.58 -50.00
N ARG A 236 6.54 75.64 -49.75
CA ARG A 236 6.10 76.99 -49.38
C ARG A 236 7.34 77.89 -49.47
N GLY A 237 7.34 79.05 -50.09
CA GLY A 237 6.33 79.89 -50.71
C GLY A 237 7.03 81.22 -51.03
N GLN A 238 6.55 81.91 -52.05
CA GLN A 238 7.08 83.18 -52.57
C GLN A 238 7.24 84.26 -51.49
N GLY A 239 8.33 85.02 -51.58
CA GLY A 239 8.52 86.31 -50.91
C GLY A 239 9.51 87.14 -51.73
N ARG A 240 8.99 88.13 -52.46
CA ARG A 240 9.70 88.94 -53.45
C ARG A 240 9.80 90.39 -52.90
N VAL A 241 10.84 91.12 -53.35
CA VAL A 241 10.90 92.61 -53.56
C VAL A 241 11.50 93.45 -52.39
N PRO A 242 12.34 94.50 -52.64
CA PRO A 242 13.45 94.68 -53.60
C PRO A 242 14.60 95.56 -52.96
N PRO A 243 15.35 96.48 -53.64
CA PRO A 243 16.82 96.45 -53.56
C PRO A 243 17.40 97.83 -53.10
N PRO A 244 18.63 98.25 -53.46
CA PRO A 244 19.70 98.43 -52.49
C PRO A 244 20.13 99.90 -52.30
N HIS A 245 20.74 100.18 -51.16
CA HIS A 245 21.79 101.18 -50.98
C HIS A 245 22.78 100.69 -49.93
#